data_AF-R6BU26-F1
#
_entry.id   AF-R6BU26-F1
#
_cell.length_a   1.000
_cell.length_b   1.000
_cell.length_c   1.000
_cell.angle_alpha   90.00
_cell.angle_beta   90.00
_cell.angle_gamma   90.00
#
_symmetry.space_group_name_H-M   'P 1'
#
loop_
_entity.id
_entity.type
_entity.pdbx_description
1 polymer ?
#
loop_
_entity_poly.entity_id
_entity_poly.type
_entity_poly.pdbx_seq_one_letter_code
_entity_poly.pdbx_strand_id
1 'polypeptide(L)'
;MVDIKGLLEDIRDYNKKYTISEHSSDAEKLIAKMQDKDICTEQQYFDIEKEVKFFLKSNAPQTDKQKVLGYAESLSMICAAIREGKLVIAKQKENDNG
;
A
#
# COMPACT_ATOMS: atom_id res chain seq x y z
N MET A 1 -22.92 26.90 -9.94
CA MET A 1 -22.96 26.57 -8.51
C MET A 1 -22.48 25.13 -8.41
N VAL A 2 -21.39 24.85 -7.71
CA VAL A 2 -20.85 23.49 -7.61
C VAL A 2 -21.85 22.62 -6.85
N ASP A 3 -22.19 21.46 -7.38
CA ASP A 3 -23.12 20.52 -6.75
C ASP A 3 -22.41 19.81 -5.57
N ILE A 4 -22.49 20.45 -4.40
CA ILE A 4 -21.81 19.99 -3.18
C ILE A 4 -22.31 18.60 -2.76
N LYS A 5 -23.56 18.25 -3.06
CA LYS A 5 -24.15 16.95 -2.70
C LYS A 5 -23.55 15.81 -3.54
N GLY A 6 -23.47 15.98 -4.86
CA GLY A 6 -22.83 15.01 -5.75
C GLY A 6 -21.36 14.78 -5.40
N LEU A 7 -20.63 15.86 -5.09
CA LEU A 7 -19.24 15.74 -4.61
C LEU A 7 -19.11 14.93 -3.31
N LEU A 8 -20.04 15.10 -2.36
CA LEU A 8 -20.02 14.33 -1.11
C LEU A 8 -20.35 12.84 -1.34
N GLU A 9 -21.23 12.53 -2.29
CA GLU A 9 -21.49 11.13 -2.69
C GLU A 9 -20.28 10.52 -3.39
N ASP A 10 -19.64 11.23 -4.32
CA ASP A 10 -18.42 10.79 -4.98
C ASP A 10 -17.29 10.54 -3.97
N ILE A 11 -17.10 11.43 -2.98
CA ILE A 11 -16.13 11.25 -1.90
C ILE A 11 -16.48 10.03 -1.04
N ARG A 12 -17.76 9.79 -0.76
CA ARG A 12 -18.20 8.63 0.02
C ARG A 12 -17.97 7.33 -0.73
N ASP A 13 -18.29 7.27 -2.02
CA ASP A 13 -18.08 6.08 -2.85
C ASP A 13 -16.59 5.82 -3.07
N TYR A 14 -15.81 6.89 -3.30
CA TYR A 14 -14.36 6.82 -3.34
C TYR A 14 -13.81 6.26 -2.04
N ASN A 15 -14.17 6.87 -0.90
CA ASN A 15 -13.72 6.38 0.40
C ASN A 15 -14.17 4.93 0.64
N LYS A 16 -15.40 4.54 0.31
CA LYS A 16 -15.87 3.16 0.47
C LYS A 16 -15.09 2.16 -0.39
N LYS A 17 -14.67 2.57 -1.59
CA LYS A 17 -13.88 1.75 -2.52
C LYS A 17 -12.44 1.54 -2.07
N TYR A 18 -11.87 2.51 -1.35
CA TYR A 18 -10.47 2.49 -0.90
C TYR A 18 -10.30 2.32 0.61
N THR A 19 -11.39 2.29 1.39
CA THR A 19 -11.36 1.96 2.82
C THR A 19 -11.17 0.47 2.95
N ILE A 20 -9.94 0.08 3.30
CA ILE A 20 -9.67 -1.28 3.74
C ILE A 20 -10.43 -1.54 5.04
N SER A 21 -11.30 -2.55 5.01
CA SER A 21 -12.04 -3.01 6.18
C SER A 21 -11.67 -4.45 6.51
N GLU A 22 -12.17 -4.99 7.62
CA GLU A 22 -11.95 -6.40 7.97
C GLU A 22 -12.43 -7.36 6.86
N HIS A 23 -13.43 -6.95 6.08
CA HIS A 23 -13.99 -7.72 4.96
C HIS A 23 -13.21 -7.61 3.65
N SER A 24 -12.20 -6.73 3.57
CA SER A 24 -11.36 -6.64 2.38
C SER A 24 -10.54 -7.92 2.18
N SER A 25 -10.34 -8.28 0.92
CA SER A 25 -9.52 -9.44 0.56
C SER A 25 -8.07 -9.26 1.02
N ASP A 26 -7.35 -10.38 1.21
CA ASP A 26 -5.91 -10.34 1.52
C ASP A 26 -5.12 -9.55 0.48
N ALA A 27 -5.50 -9.61 -0.79
CA ALA A 27 -4.89 -8.81 -1.86
C ALA A 27 -5.10 -7.31 -1.66
N GLU A 28 -6.32 -6.87 -1.33
CA GLU A 28 -6.60 -5.44 -1.10
C GLU A 28 -5.88 -4.91 0.13
N LYS A 29 -5.85 -5.70 1.22
CA LYS A 29 -5.09 -5.36 2.43
C LYS A 29 -3.60 -5.22 2.11
N LEU A 30 -3.05 -6.14 1.31
CA LEU A 30 -1.64 -6.13 0.94
C LEU A 30 -1.29 -4.99 -0.02
N ILE A 31 -2.17 -4.63 -0.95
CA ILE A 31 -2.02 -3.46 -1.82
C ILE A 31 -2.03 -2.17 -1.00
N ALA A 32 -2.97 -2.05 -0.06
CA ALA A 32 -3.01 -0.87 0.81
C ALA A 32 -1.76 -0.73 1.67
N LYS A 33 -1.23 -1.83 2.21
CA LYS A 33 0.08 -1.82 2.87
C LYS A 33 1.16 -1.27 1.94
N MET A 34 1.24 -1.69 0.69
CA MET A 34 2.23 -1.18 -0.26
C MET A 34 2.08 0.31 -0.59
N GLN A 35 0.87 0.85 -0.48
CA GLN A 35 0.56 2.25 -0.78
C GLN A 35 0.57 3.15 0.46
N ASP A 36 0.79 2.56 1.64
CA ASP A 36 0.77 3.25 2.91
C ASP A 36 1.89 4.30 2.98
N LYS A 37 1.50 5.55 3.23
CA LYS A 37 2.44 6.68 3.26
C LYS A 37 3.18 6.80 4.60
N ASP A 38 2.75 6.05 5.61
CA ASP A 38 3.34 5.99 6.94
C ASP A 38 4.43 4.92 7.05
N ILE A 39 4.77 4.22 5.95
CA ILE A 39 5.99 3.39 5.89
C ILE A 39 7.22 4.29 6.06
N CYS A 40 7.77 4.27 7.26
CA CYS A 40 8.88 5.14 7.67
C CYS A 40 10.20 4.39 7.89
N THR A 41 10.23 3.06 7.68
CA THR A 41 11.44 2.25 7.90
C THR A 41 11.73 1.29 6.75
N GLU A 42 13.02 1.02 6.54
CA GLU A 42 13.49 0.03 5.56
C GLU A 42 12.97 -1.38 5.86
N GLN A 43 12.88 -1.75 7.14
CA GLN A 43 12.37 -3.06 7.55
C GLN A 43 10.90 -3.25 7.15
N GLN A 44 10.05 -2.22 7.30
CA GLN A 44 8.67 -2.30 6.85
C GLN A 44 8.57 -2.56 5.34
N TYR A 45 9.39 -1.91 4.52
CA TYR A 45 9.45 -2.22 3.08
C TYR A 45 9.82 -3.68 2.82
N PHE A 46 10.82 -4.21 3.53
CA PHE A 46 11.25 -5.60 3.35
C PHE A 46 10.23 -6.63 3.85
N ASP A 47 9.53 -6.34 4.93
CA ASP A 47 8.49 -7.23 5.45
C ASP A 47 7.28 -7.27 4.51
N ILE A 48 6.87 -6.12 3.97
CA ILE A 48 5.83 -6.07 2.92
C ILE A 48 6.29 -6.85 1.68
N GLU A 49 7.56 -6.71 1.26
CA GLU A 49 8.10 -7.47 0.12
C GLU A 49 8.06 -8.99 0.35
N LYS A 50 8.30 -9.45 1.59
CA LYS A 50 8.16 -10.86 1.96
C LYS A 50 6.69 -11.31 1.93
N GLU A 51 5.79 -10.51 2.48
CA GLU A 51 4.34 -10.80 2.47
C GLU A 51 3.82 -10.92 1.03
N VAL A 52 4.25 -10.05 0.13
CA VAL A 52 3.94 -10.12 -1.32
C VAL A 52 4.45 -11.41 -1.94
N LYS A 53 5.73 -11.76 -1.69
CA LYS A 53 6.30 -13.02 -2.20
C LYS A 53 5.54 -14.24 -1.68
N PHE A 54 5.09 -14.21 -0.43
CA PHE A 54 4.28 -15.29 0.15
C PHE A 54 2.90 -15.35 -0.51
N PHE A 55 2.21 -14.22 -0.64
CA PHE A 55 0.89 -14.13 -1.27
C PHE A 55 0.90 -14.65 -2.72
N LEU A 56 1.90 -14.27 -3.52
CA LEU A 56 2.00 -14.71 -4.92
C LEU A 56 2.23 -16.23 -5.06
N LYS A 57 2.87 -16.86 -4.07
CA LYS A 57 3.08 -18.31 -4.00
C LYS A 57 1.91 -19.08 -3.37
N SER A 58 0.95 -18.39 -2.76
CA SER A 58 -0.21 -19.01 -2.10
C SER A 58 -1.21 -19.59 -3.11
N ASN A 59 -2.30 -20.20 -2.62
CA ASN A 59 -3.40 -20.66 -3.47
C ASN A 59 -4.45 -19.57 -3.74
N ALA A 60 -4.10 -18.28 -3.58
CA ALA A 60 -4.99 -17.16 -3.88
C ALA A 60 -5.42 -17.14 -5.36
N PRO A 61 -6.61 -16.57 -5.67
CA PRO A 61 -7.09 -16.45 -7.04
C PRO A 61 -6.10 -15.74 -7.96
N GLN A 62 -5.97 -16.20 -9.21
CA GLN A 62 -5.05 -15.61 -10.18
C GLN A 62 -5.36 -14.13 -10.46
N THR A 63 -6.65 -13.76 -10.43
CA THR A 63 -7.09 -12.36 -10.56
C THR A 63 -6.54 -11.47 -9.46
N ASP A 64 -6.46 -11.98 -8.24
CA ASP A 64 -5.95 -11.22 -7.09
C ASP A 64 -4.43 -11.17 -7.08
N LYS A 65 -3.77 -12.25 -7.49
CA LYS A 65 -2.32 -12.25 -7.75
C LYS A 65 -1.93 -11.23 -8.82
N GLN A 66 -2.71 -11.13 -9.90
CA GLN A 66 -2.49 -10.13 -10.96
C GLN A 66 -2.66 -8.70 -10.45
N LYS A 67 -3.66 -8.43 -9.60
CA LYS A 67 -3.78 -7.12 -8.94
C LYS A 67 -2.55 -6.80 -8.09
N VAL A 68 -2.10 -7.74 -7.26
CA VAL A 68 -0.92 -7.57 -6.38
C VAL A 68 0.36 -7.36 -7.18
N LEU A 69 0.55 -8.08 -8.29
CA LEU A 69 1.73 -7.96 -9.16
C LEU A 69 1.94 -6.53 -9.67
N GLY A 70 0.87 -5.82 -10.06
CA GLY A 70 0.98 -4.44 -10.54
C GLY A 70 1.58 -3.46 -9.52
N TYR A 71 1.38 -3.70 -8.23
CA TYR A 71 1.98 -2.91 -7.15
C TYR A 71 3.34 -3.45 -6.71
N ALA A 72 3.54 -4.76 -6.82
CA ALA A 72 4.78 -5.43 -6.43
C ALA A 72 6.01 -4.97 -7.22
N GLU A 73 5.85 -4.54 -8.47
CA GLU A 73 6.95 -4.00 -9.29
C GLU A 73 7.55 -2.73 -8.66
N SER A 74 6.70 -1.79 -8.27
CA SER A 74 7.14 -0.54 -7.64
C SER A 74 7.81 -0.80 -6.29
N LEU A 75 7.22 -1.68 -5.48
CA LEU A 75 7.81 -2.12 -4.20
C LEU A 75 9.19 -2.75 -4.39
N SER A 76 9.34 -3.62 -5.39
CA SER A 76 10.61 -4.33 -5.66
C SER A 76 11.73 -3.36 -6.06
N MET A 77 11.42 -2.32 -6.84
CA MET A 77 12.39 -1.27 -7.18
C MET A 77 12.83 -0.48 -5.94
N ILE A 78 11.88 -0.12 -5.07
CA ILE A 78 12.18 0.58 -3.81
C ILE A 78 13.07 -0.29 -2.92
N CYS A 79 12.69 -1.56 -2.70
CA CYS A 79 13.49 -2.49 -1.91
C CYS A 79 14.90 -2.72 -2.49
N ALA A 80 15.03 -2.78 -3.83
CA ALA A 80 16.34 -2.87 -4.48
C ALA A 80 17.18 -1.60 -4.22
N ALA A 81 16.60 -0.41 -4.40
CA ALA A 81 17.30 0.85 -4.16
C ALA A 81 17.75 1.00 -2.69
N ILE A 82 16.93 0.55 -1.73
CA ILE A 82 17.29 0.50 -0.31
C ILE A 82 18.49 -0.45 -0.09
N ARG A 83 18.43 -1.68 -0.61
CA ARG A 83 19.51 -2.67 -0.48
C ARG A 83 20.83 -2.19 -1.10
N GLU A 84 20.76 -1.47 -2.21
CA GLU A 84 21.92 -0.89 -2.87
C GLU A 84 22.41 0.41 -2.23
N GLY A 85 21.75 0.90 -1.17
CA GLY A 85 22.08 2.17 -0.52
C GLY A 85 21.80 3.41 -1.39
N LYS A 86 21.02 3.27 -2.46
CA LYS A 86 20.62 4.34 -3.38
C LYS A 86 19.41 5.13 -2.89
N LEU A 87 18.67 4.58 -1.92
CA LEU A 87 17.54 5.22 -1.27
C LEU A 87 17.68 5.05 0.25
N VAL A 88 17.67 6.17 0.99
CA VAL A 88 17.64 6.18 2.45
C VAL A 88 16.27 6.64 2.89
N ILE A 89 15.57 5.82 3.68
CA ILE A 89 14.27 6.19 4.23
C ILE A 89 14.50 7.13 5.42
N ALA A 90 14.32 8.43 5.20
CA ALA A 90 14.37 9.41 6.27
C ALA A 90 13.17 9.18 7.20
N LYS A 91 13.42 8.96 8.49
CA LYS A 91 12.36 9.01 9.50
C LYS A 91 11.70 10.39 9.41
N GLN A 92 10.40 10.44 9.20
CA GLN A 92 9.67 11.68 9.45
C GLN A 92 9.88 12.00 10.94
N LYS A 93 10.52 13.14 11.24
CA LYS A 93 10.59 13.64 12.61
C LYS A 93 9.15 13.78 13.08
N GLU A 94 8.83 13.14 14.21
CA GLU A 94 7.66 13.50 14.99
C GLU A 94 7.71 15.02 15.17
N ASN A 95 6.73 15.74 14.63
CA ASN A 95 6.48 17.11 15.05
C ASN A 95 5.96 17.01 16.48
N ASP A 96 6.91 17.02 17.43
CA ASP A 96 6.69 17.24 18.84
C ASP A 96 6.13 18.67 18.99
N ASN A 97 4.80 18.78 18.94
CA ASN A 97 4.11 20.00 19.35
C ASN A 97 4.05 19.99 20.88
N GLY A 98 5.12 20.50 21.50
CA GLY A 98 5.13 20.93 22.90
C GLY A 98 4.29 22.17 23.15
#